data_AF-A0A453C1V3-F1
#
_entry.id   AF-A0A453C1V3-F1
#
_cell.length_a   1.000
_cell.length_b   1.000
_cell.length_c   1.000
_cell.angle_alpha   90.00
_cell.angle_beta   90.00
_cell.angle_gamma   90.00
#
_symmetry.space_group_name_H-M   'P 1'
#
loop_
_entity.id
_entity.type
_entity.pdbx_description
1 polymer ?
#
loop_
_entity_poly.entity_id
_entity_poly.type
_entity_poly.pdbx_seq_one_letter_code
_entity_poly.pdbx_strand_id
1 'polypeptide(L)'
;MPTFALPVQVGGVGFDYRLHMAVADKWIELLKGNDEAWEMGNIVHTLTNRRWLEKCVTYAESHDQALVGDKTIAFWLMDKDMYDFMALNGPSTPNIDRGIALHKMIRLITMGLGGEGYLNFMGNEFGHPEWIDFPRGPQVLPSGKFIPGNNNSYDKCRRRFDLGDAEFLRYHGMQQFDQAMQHLEEKYGFMTSDHQYVSRKHEEDKVIVFEKGDLVFVFNFHWSSSYFDYRVGCLKPGKYK
;
A
#
# COMPACT_ATOMS: atom_id res chain seq x y z
N MET A 1 21.23 -7.31 -3.75
CA MET A 1 22.65 -7.35 -3.35
C MET A 1 22.71 -7.40 -1.83
N PRO A 2 23.33 -8.42 -1.21
CA PRO A 2 23.63 -8.44 0.23
C PRO A 2 24.59 -7.30 0.62
N THR A 3 24.60 -6.90 1.90
CA THR A 3 25.54 -5.91 2.49
C THR A 3 25.48 -4.51 1.85
N PHE A 4 24.42 -4.24 1.07
CA PHE A 4 24.23 -2.95 0.41
C PHE A 4 23.94 -1.86 1.45
N ALA A 5 23.06 -2.17 2.41
CA ALA A 5 22.67 -1.27 3.47
C ALA A 5 23.43 -1.54 4.79
N LEU A 6 24.73 -1.81 4.70
CA LEU A 6 25.63 -1.98 5.85
C LEU A 6 26.80 -0.99 5.78
N PRO A 7 27.39 -0.59 6.93
CA PRO A 7 28.54 0.30 6.96
C PRO A 7 29.77 -0.24 6.23
N VAL A 8 30.58 0.65 5.65
CA VAL A 8 31.83 0.30 4.95
C VAL A 8 32.82 -0.40 5.88
N GLN A 9 32.83 -0.06 7.17
CA GLN A 9 33.72 -0.62 8.19
C GLN A 9 33.51 -2.13 8.41
N VAL A 10 32.32 -2.65 8.12
CA VAL A 10 31.99 -4.08 8.21
C VAL A 10 31.96 -4.75 6.82
N GLY A 11 32.51 -4.10 5.79
CA GLY A 11 32.54 -4.60 4.41
C GLY A 11 31.26 -4.37 3.61
N GLY A 12 30.38 -3.47 4.09
CA GLY A 12 29.19 -3.06 3.34
C GLY A 12 29.47 -1.97 2.30
N VAL A 13 28.46 -1.63 1.50
CA VAL A 13 28.54 -0.56 0.49
C VAL A 13 28.40 0.83 1.13
N GLY A 14 27.72 0.93 2.27
CA GLY A 14 27.58 2.18 3.04
C GLY A 14 26.27 2.94 2.83
N PHE A 15 25.25 2.37 2.17
CA PHE A 15 23.91 2.94 2.18
C PHE A 15 23.23 2.69 3.54
N ASP A 16 22.36 3.61 3.97
CA ASP A 16 21.60 3.45 5.22
C ASP A 16 20.34 2.59 5.03
N TYR A 17 19.73 2.69 3.85
CA TYR A 17 18.47 2.03 3.50
C TYR A 17 18.51 1.47 2.08
N ARG A 18 17.66 0.47 1.84
CA ARG A 18 17.29 0.00 0.50
C ARG A 18 15.78 0.02 0.31
N LEU A 19 15.32 0.07 -0.94
CA LEU A 19 13.89 -0.06 -1.26
C LEU A 19 13.44 -1.54 -1.16
N HIS A 20 12.28 -1.77 -0.56
CA HIS A 20 11.64 -3.08 -0.48
C HIS A 20 10.72 -3.34 -1.67
N MET A 21 11.32 -3.40 -2.87
CA MET A 21 10.59 -3.37 -4.15
C MET A 21 9.57 -4.52 -4.32
N ALA A 22 9.84 -5.70 -3.76
CA ALA A 22 8.99 -6.89 -3.89
C ALA A 22 7.57 -6.71 -3.31
N VAL A 23 7.38 -5.75 -2.39
CA VAL A 23 6.08 -5.50 -1.77
C VAL A 23 5.07 -4.96 -2.77
N ALA A 24 5.47 -4.02 -3.61
CA ALA A 24 4.59 -3.42 -4.61
C ALA A 24 4.19 -4.43 -5.69
N ASP A 25 5.13 -5.28 -6.11
CA ASP A 25 4.86 -6.38 -7.06
C ASP A 25 3.85 -7.38 -6.50
N LYS A 26 3.96 -7.72 -5.20
CA LYS A 26 3.04 -8.64 -4.54
C LYS A 26 1.61 -8.11 -4.52
N TRP A 27 1.41 -6.81 -4.26
CA TRP A 27 0.07 -6.24 -4.30
C TRP A 27 -0.52 -6.28 -5.72
N ILE A 28 0.25 -5.97 -6.75
CA ILE A 28 -0.21 -6.11 -8.15
C ILE A 28 -0.55 -7.56 -8.48
N GLU A 29 0.27 -8.52 -8.06
CA GLU A 29 0.01 -9.95 -8.27
C GLU A 29 -1.35 -10.35 -7.66
N LEU A 30 -1.61 -9.94 -6.42
CA LEU A 30 -2.86 -10.26 -5.71
C LEU A 30 -4.07 -9.55 -6.31
N LEU A 31 -3.93 -8.29 -6.73
CA LEU A 31 -5.01 -7.48 -7.31
C LEU A 31 -5.43 -7.92 -8.72
N LYS A 32 -4.61 -8.74 -9.40
CA LYS A 32 -5.00 -9.41 -10.65
C LYS A 32 -5.91 -10.63 -10.43
N GLY A 33 -5.94 -11.17 -9.21
CA GLY A 33 -6.73 -12.34 -8.83
C GLY A 33 -7.96 -11.98 -8.00
N ASN A 34 -8.58 -13.00 -7.40
CA ASN A 34 -9.73 -12.85 -6.51
C ASN A 34 -9.30 -12.89 -5.03
N ASP A 35 -10.05 -12.22 -4.15
CA ASP A 35 -9.75 -12.09 -2.72
C ASP A 35 -9.71 -13.43 -1.99
N GLU A 36 -10.54 -14.38 -2.41
CA GLU A 36 -10.63 -15.71 -1.81
C GLU A 36 -9.30 -16.49 -1.92
N ALA A 37 -8.56 -16.21 -2.99
CA ALA A 37 -7.29 -16.84 -3.29
C ALA A 37 -6.09 -16.18 -2.59
N TRP A 38 -6.31 -15.08 -1.83
CA TRP A 38 -5.23 -14.42 -1.12
C TRP A 38 -4.72 -15.30 0.02
N GLU A 39 -3.42 -15.62 -0.03
CA GLU A 39 -2.73 -16.39 1.00
C GLU A 39 -2.12 -15.44 2.04
N MET A 40 -2.66 -15.44 3.25
CA MET A 40 -2.22 -14.57 4.35
C MET A 40 -0.74 -14.82 4.70
N GLY A 41 -0.31 -16.08 4.67
CA GLY A 41 1.07 -16.46 4.88
C GLY A 41 2.01 -15.94 3.79
N ASN A 42 1.56 -15.87 2.54
CA ASN A 42 2.35 -15.33 1.43
C ASN A 42 2.51 -13.80 1.53
N ILE A 43 1.43 -13.11 1.90
CA ILE A 43 1.45 -11.66 2.19
C ILE A 43 2.44 -11.37 3.32
N VAL A 44 2.29 -12.04 4.46
CA VAL A 44 3.19 -11.88 5.61
C VAL A 44 4.63 -12.20 5.24
N HIS A 45 4.86 -13.30 4.52
CA HIS A 45 6.20 -13.67 4.09
C HIS A 45 6.83 -12.57 3.24
N THR A 46 6.12 -12.04 2.24
CA THR A 46 6.64 -10.97 1.37
C THR A 46 6.99 -9.72 2.18
N LEU A 47 6.14 -9.31 3.12
CA LEU A 47 6.37 -8.12 3.95
C LEU A 47 7.56 -8.29 4.91
N THR A 48 7.77 -9.51 5.42
CA THR A 48 8.77 -9.79 6.47
C THR A 48 10.08 -10.39 5.96
N ASN A 49 10.14 -10.87 4.72
CA ASN A 49 11.32 -11.50 4.13
C ASN A 49 12.40 -10.47 3.77
N ARG A 50 13.06 -9.98 4.81
CA ARG A 50 14.10 -8.95 4.77
C ARG A 50 15.34 -9.43 5.51
N ARG A 51 16.49 -8.85 5.17
CA ARG A 51 17.76 -9.21 5.82
C ARG A 51 17.85 -8.51 7.16
N TRP A 52 18.11 -9.28 8.22
CA TRP A 52 18.40 -8.72 9.54
C TRP A 52 19.55 -7.70 9.46
N LEU A 53 19.41 -6.57 10.16
CA LEU A 53 20.32 -5.40 10.16
C LEU A 53 20.40 -4.56 8.89
N GLU A 54 19.75 -4.93 7.78
CA GLU A 54 19.67 -4.08 6.58
C GLU A 54 18.30 -3.40 6.53
N LYS A 55 18.26 -2.10 6.82
CA LYS A 55 17.01 -1.34 6.88
C LYS A 55 16.38 -1.18 5.50
N CYS A 56 15.06 -1.29 5.45
CA CYS A 56 14.28 -1.18 4.22
C CYS A 56 13.25 -0.05 4.30
N VAL A 57 13.14 0.74 3.23
CA VAL A 57 11.98 1.60 3.00
C VAL A 57 10.95 0.81 2.19
N THR A 58 9.76 0.67 2.75
CA THR A 58 8.63 -0.06 2.16
C THR A 58 7.59 0.90 1.58
N TYR A 59 6.87 0.43 0.56
CA TYR A 59 5.79 1.18 -0.07
C TYR A 59 4.83 0.19 -0.73
N ALA A 60 3.53 0.54 -0.75
CA ALA A 60 2.50 -0.33 -1.31
C ALA A 60 2.48 -0.25 -2.84
N GLU A 61 2.76 0.93 -3.38
CA GLU A 61 2.87 1.21 -4.81
C GLU A 61 3.90 2.32 -5.05
N SER A 62 4.44 2.37 -6.27
CA SER A 62 5.54 3.20 -6.72
C SER A 62 5.09 4.21 -7.76
N HIS A 63 6.00 5.11 -8.14
CA HIS A 63 5.79 6.05 -9.23
C HIS A 63 5.64 5.36 -10.60
N ASP A 64 6.33 4.23 -10.81
CA ASP A 64 6.25 3.48 -12.08
C ASP A 64 4.84 2.95 -12.34
N GLN A 65 4.18 2.46 -11.28
CA GLN A 65 2.81 1.93 -11.34
C GLN A 65 1.76 3.05 -11.54
N ALA A 66 2.15 4.29 -11.28
CA ALA A 66 1.32 5.47 -11.55
C ALA A 66 1.48 5.98 -13.00
N LEU A 67 2.40 5.45 -13.81
CA LEU A 67 2.59 5.85 -15.20
C LEU A 67 1.59 5.17 -16.16
N VAL A 68 1.43 5.76 -17.34
CA VAL A 68 0.63 5.19 -18.43
C VAL A 68 1.09 3.77 -18.78
N GLY A 69 0.14 2.85 -18.80
CA GLY A 69 0.41 1.43 -19.09
C GLY A 69 0.40 0.52 -17.86
N ASP A 70 0.31 1.09 -16.66
CA ASP A 70 0.02 0.36 -15.42
C ASP A 70 -1.18 0.99 -14.68
N LYS A 71 -1.57 0.41 -13.54
CA LYS A 71 -2.69 0.88 -12.70
C LYS A 71 -2.21 1.09 -11.26
N THR A 72 -2.65 2.20 -10.66
CA THR A 72 -2.54 2.41 -9.21
C THR A 72 -3.36 1.39 -8.45
N ILE A 73 -3.07 1.18 -7.16
CA ILE A 73 -3.87 0.29 -6.29
C ILE A 73 -5.34 0.72 -6.29
N ALA A 74 -5.60 2.02 -6.21
CA ALA A 74 -6.95 2.57 -6.27
C ALA A 74 -7.67 2.18 -7.58
N PHE A 75 -6.98 2.28 -8.72
CA PHE A 75 -7.57 1.95 -10.02
C PHE A 75 -7.69 0.44 -10.27
N TRP A 76 -6.81 -0.39 -9.70
CA TRP A 76 -6.99 -1.85 -9.65
C TRP A 76 -8.26 -2.25 -8.87
N LEU A 77 -8.55 -1.55 -7.77
CA LEU A 77 -9.64 -1.89 -6.87
C LEU A 77 -11.01 -1.38 -7.32
N MET A 78 -11.05 -0.18 -7.90
CA MET A 78 -12.29 0.56 -8.16
C MET A 78 -12.52 0.86 -9.66
N ASP A 79 -11.46 0.80 -10.47
CA ASP A 79 -11.49 1.04 -11.92
C ASP A 79 -12.37 2.26 -12.31
N LYS A 80 -13.25 2.12 -13.30
CA LYS A 80 -14.11 3.22 -13.76
C LYS A 80 -15.18 3.66 -12.75
N ASP A 81 -15.52 2.86 -11.73
CA ASP A 81 -16.54 3.24 -10.76
C ASP A 81 -16.10 4.49 -9.96
N MET A 82 -14.79 4.77 -9.92
CA MET A 82 -14.22 5.97 -9.28
C MET A 82 -14.74 7.29 -9.86
N TYR A 83 -15.22 7.29 -11.11
CA TYR A 83 -15.70 8.50 -11.78
C TYR A 83 -17.11 8.89 -11.36
N ASP A 84 -17.95 7.90 -11.05
CA ASP A 84 -19.40 8.10 -10.83
C ASP A 84 -19.81 7.94 -9.36
N PHE A 85 -19.07 7.16 -8.57
CA PHE A 85 -19.49 6.70 -7.23
C PHE A 85 -18.60 7.20 -6.08
N MET A 86 -17.73 8.18 -6.34
CA MET A 86 -16.86 8.78 -5.30
C MET A 86 -17.51 9.95 -4.54
N ALA A 87 -18.76 10.32 -4.84
CA ALA A 87 -19.51 11.29 -4.03
C ALA A 87 -19.88 10.68 -2.66
N LEU A 88 -19.68 11.45 -1.59
CA LEU A 88 -19.93 10.98 -0.22
C LEU A 88 -21.43 10.81 0.05
N ASN A 89 -22.26 11.73 -0.43
CA ASN A 89 -23.73 11.72 -0.30
C ASN A 89 -24.44 10.96 -1.44
N GLY A 90 -23.68 10.37 -2.37
CA GLY A 90 -24.20 9.60 -3.48
C GLY A 90 -24.32 8.10 -3.18
N PRO A 91 -24.91 7.32 -4.10
CA PRO A 91 -24.87 5.86 -4.02
C PRO A 91 -23.42 5.35 -4.06
N SER A 92 -23.17 4.23 -3.40
CA SER A 92 -21.91 3.48 -3.49
C SER A 92 -22.13 2.17 -4.26
N THR A 93 -21.04 1.57 -4.72
CA THR A 93 -21.04 0.21 -5.27
C THR A 93 -20.22 -0.71 -4.37
N PRO A 94 -20.44 -2.05 -4.41
CA PRO A 94 -19.57 -2.98 -3.71
C PRO A 94 -18.09 -2.82 -4.06
N ASN A 95 -17.77 -2.43 -5.30
CA ASN A 95 -16.39 -2.18 -5.72
C ASN A 95 -15.78 -0.95 -5.02
N ILE A 96 -16.54 0.14 -4.89
CA ILE A 96 -16.08 1.33 -4.16
C ILE A 96 -15.89 1.03 -2.68
N ASP A 97 -16.88 0.41 -2.03
CA ASP A 97 -16.80 0.11 -0.60
C ASP A 97 -15.63 -0.84 -0.29
N ARG A 98 -15.48 -1.90 -1.10
CA ARG A 98 -14.34 -2.82 -1.05
C ARG A 98 -13.02 -2.10 -1.33
N GLY A 99 -12.96 -1.28 -2.37
CA GLY A 99 -11.74 -0.63 -2.81
C GLY A 99 -11.20 0.38 -1.82
N ILE A 100 -12.07 1.20 -1.21
CA ILE A 100 -11.68 2.12 -0.14
C ILE A 100 -11.15 1.35 1.08
N ALA A 101 -11.82 0.25 1.46
CA ALA A 101 -11.39 -0.56 2.59
C ALA A 101 -10.02 -1.21 2.35
N LEU A 102 -9.86 -1.92 1.22
CA LEU A 102 -8.62 -2.61 0.87
C LEU A 102 -7.47 -1.65 0.64
N HIS A 103 -7.69 -0.49 0.01
CA HIS A 103 -6.65 0.52 -0.17
C HIS A 103 -6.04 0.96 1.19
N LYS A 104 -6.90 1.23 2.18
CA LYS A 104 -6.45 1.57 3.54
C LYS A 104 -5.71 0.42 4.21
N MET A 105 -6.25 -0.80 4.11
CA MET A 105 -5.65 -1.99 4.72
C MET A 105 -4.30 -2.34 4.13
N ILE A 106 -4.17 -2.35 2.80
CA ILE A 106 -2.91 -2.63 2.07
C ILE A 106 -1.82 -1.66 2.51
N ARG A 107 -2.15 -0.37 2.63
CA ARG A 107 -1.17 0.64 3.03
C ARG A 107 -0.77 0.52 4.49
N LEU A 108 -1.74 0.31 5.39
CA LEU A 108 -1.46 0.14 6.81
C LEU A 108 -0.64 -1.13 7.10
N ILE A 109 -0.97 -2.27 6.48
CA ILE A 109 -0.19 -3.51 6.69
C ILE A 109 1.21 -3.38 6.08
N THR A 110 1.34 -2.67 4.96
CA THR A 110 2.64 -2.39 4.35
C THR A 110 3.51 -1.54 5.27
N MET A 111 2.95 -0.48 5.87
CA MET A 111 3.65 0.36 6.84
C MET A 111 3.97 -0.39 8.14
N GLY A 112 3.01 -1.13 8.68
CA GLY A 112 3.15 -1.84 9.97
C GLY A 112 4.11 -3.02 9.96
N LEU A 113 4.31 -3.68 8.81
CA LEU A 113 5.05 -4.95 8.74
C LEU A 113 6.19 -4.97 7.71
N GLY A 114 6.18 -4.05 6.75
CA GLY A 114 7.00 -4.14 5.54
C GLY A 114 8.41 -3.54 5.61
N GLY A 115 8.73 -2.72 6.61
CA GLY A 115 9.97 -1.92 6.60
C GLY A 115 10.30 -1.18 7.90
N GLU A 116 11.42 -0.46 7.87
CA GLU A 116 11.90 0.49 8.88
C GLU A 116 11.69 1.95 8.45
N GLY A 117 11.09 2.17 7.28
CA GLY A 117 10.61 3.46 6.80
C GLY A 117 9.51 3.27 5.76
N TYR A 118 8.63 4.25 5.61
CA TYR A 118 7.50 4.20 4.67
C TYR A 118 7.68 5.26 3.57
N LEU A 119 7.31 4.91 2.34
CA LEU A 119 7.29 5.82 1.21
C LEU A 119 5.91 5.82 0.57
N ASN A 120 5.46 7.01 0.17
CA ASN A 120 4.25 7.21 -0.60
C ASN A 120 4.55 8.16 -1.77
N PHE A 121 4.05 7.82 -2.96
CA PHE A 121 4.17 8.68 -4.13
C PHE A 121 2.95 9.61 -4.25
N MET A 122 3.20 10.87 -4.62
CA MET A 122 2.20 11.94 -4.56
C MET A 122 0.87 11.57 -5.24
N GLY A 123 -0.24 11.81 -4.55
CA GLY A 123 -1.59 11.47 -4.98
C GLY A 123 -2.07 10.09 -4.53
N ASN A 124 -1.17 9.11 -4.35
CA ASN A 124 -1.58 7.76 -3.93
C ASN A 124 -2.08 7.78 -2.47
N GLU A 125 -1.75 8.83 -1.71
CA GLU A 125 -2.21 9.02 -0.34
C GLU A 125 -3.74 9.07 -0.21
N PHE A 126 -4.42 9.60 -1.22
CA PHE A 126 -5.88 9.68 -1.28
C PHE A 126 -6.48 8.80 -2.38
N GLY A 127 -5.68 7.92 -3.00
CA GLY A 127 -6.12 7.08 -4.10
C GLY A 127 -6.45 7.89 -5.36
N HIS A 128 -5.53 8.78 -5.77
CA HIS A 128 -5.68 9.59 -6.98
C HIS A 128 -6.11 8.73 -8.19
N PRO A 129 -7.20 9.10 -8.90
CA PRO A 129 -7.71 8.33 -10.02
C PRO A 129 -6.79 8.45 -11.24
N GLU A 130 -7.09 7.68 -12.30
CA GLU A 130 -6.36 7.74 -13.57
C GLU A 130 -4.88 7.35 -13.43
N TRP A 131 -4.04 7.85 -14.33
CA TRP A 131 -2.60 7.61 -14.41
C TRP A 131 -1.87 8.91 -14.78
N ILE A 132 -0.54 8.91 -14.64
CA ILE A 132 0.35 9.95 -15.16
C ILE A 132 0.73 9.62 -16.60
N ASP A 133 0.61 10.59 -17.48
CA ASP A 133 1.25 10.54 -18.79
C ASP A 133 1.90 11.90 -19.07
N PHE A 134 3.16 11.87 -19.47
CA PHE A 134 3.91 13.09 -19.82
C PHE A 134 3.63 13.47 -21.27
N PRO A 135 3.66 14.76 -21.63
CA PRO A 135 3.56 15.19 -23.02
C PRO A 135 4.63 14.51 -23.87
N ARG A 136 4.20 13.73 -24.87
CA ARG A 136 5.11 12.98 -25.74
C ARG A 136 4.59 12.87 -27.16
N GLY A 137 5.51 12.99 -28.11
CA GLY A 137 5.30 12.65 -29.51
C GLY A 137 5.34 11.13 -29.76
N PRO A 138 5.03 10.68 -30.98
CA PRO A 138 5.19 9.28 -31.37
C PRO A 138 6.64 8.81 -31.26
N GLN A 139 6.84 7.56 -30.87
CA GLN A 139 8.16 6.93 -30.73
C GLN A 139 8.21 5.59 -31.48
N VAL A 140 9.40 5.20 -31.92
CA VAL A 140 9.66 3.86 -32.48
C VAL A 140 10.75 3.22 -31.64
N LEU A 141 10.46 2.08 -31.03
CA LEU A 141 11.43 1.33 -30.24
C LEU A 141 12.51 0.72 -31.14
N PRO A 142 13.70 0.36 -30.59
CA PRO A 142 14.72 -0.38 -31.34
C PRO A 142 14.20 -1.70 -31.94
N SER A 143 13.15 -2.28 -31.37
CA SER A 143 12.45 -3.46 -31.90
C SER A 143 11.57 -3.19 -33.13
N GLY A 144 11.45 -1.93 -33.57
CA GLY A 144 10.55 -1.51 -34.65
C GLY A 144 9.10 -1.26 -34.21
N LYS A 145 8.76 -1.51 -32.93
CA LYS A 145 7.40 -1.26 -32.41
C LYS A 145 7.12 0.25 -32.37
N PHE A 146 6.07 0.67 -33.09
CA PHE A 146 5.53 2.03 -33.01
C PHE A 146 4.72 2.22 -31.72
N ILE A 147 4.98 3.32 -31.02
CA ILE A 147 4.25 3.76 -29.84
C ILE A 147 3.63 5.12 -30.17
N PRO A 148 2.30 5.23 -30.29
CA PRO A 148 1.66 6.51 -30.54
C PRO A 148 1.92 7.48 -29.38
N GLY A 149 2.16 8.75 -29.69
CA GLY A 149 2.24 9.83 -28.71
C GLY A 149 0.87 10.18 -28.12
N ASN A 150 0.82 11.21 -27.29
CA ASN A 150 -0.42 11.74 -26.71
C ASN A 150 -0.73 13.17 -27.16
N ASN A 151 -0.27 13.54 -28.37
CA ASN A 151 -0.40 14.88 -28.94
C ASN A 151 0.18 16.00 -28.04
N ASN A 152 1.26 15.70 -27.30
CA ASN A 152 1.84 16.60 -26.30
C ASN A 152 0.82 17.09 -25.25
N SER A 153 -0.12 16.21 -24.87
CA SER A 153 -1.14 16.53 -23.87
C SER A 153 -0.55 16.64 -22.47
N TYR A 154 -1.03 17.63 -21.72
CA TYR A 154 -0.73 17.82 -20.30
C TYR A 154 -1.87 17.33 -19.39
N ASP A 155 -2.96 16.77 -19.93
CA ASP A 155 -4.15 16.39 -19.16
C ASP A 155 -3.84 15.38 -18.03
N LYS A 156 -2.93 14.43 -18.29
CA LYS A 156 -2.49 13.43 -17.30
C LYS A 156 -1.17 13.80 -16.62
N CYS A 157 -0.56 14.93 -16.98
CA CYS A 157 0.67 15.43 -16.40
C CYS A 157 0.37 16.41 -15.24
N ARG A 158 -0.53 16.04 -14.34
CA ARG A 158 -0.99 16.87 -13.21
C ARG A 158 -1.40 16.02 -12.02
N ARG A 159 -1.59 16.68 -10.88
CA ARG A 159 -2.21 16.11 -9.68
C ARG A 159 -3.47 16.88 -9.34
N ARG A 160 -4.54 16.15 -9.02
CA ARG A 160 -5.84 16.69 -8.59
C ARG A 160 -5.96 16.64 -7.09
N PHE A 161 -5.16 17.46 -6.41
CA PHE A 161 -5.20 17.60 -4.95
C PHE A 161 -6.57 18.12 -4.47
N ASP A 162 -7.30 18.83 -5.33
CA ASP A 162 -8.68 19.24 -5.11
C ASP A 162 -9.62 18.06 -4.80
N LEU A 163 -9.33 16.84 -5.27
CA LEU A 163 -10.14 15.67 -4.94
C LEU A 163 -9.99 15.24 -3.48
N GLY A 164 -8.76 15.27 -2.95
CA GLY A 164 -8.47 14.93 -1.56
C GLY A 164 -8.97 16.00 -0.58
N ASP A 165 -8.95 17.27 -0.99
CA ASP A 165 -9.45 18.39 -0.19
C ASP A 165 -10.98 18.51 -0.20
N ALA A 166 -11.66 17.92 -1.19
CA ALA A 166 -13.12 17.98 -1.32
C ALA A 166 -13.82 17.08 -0.29
N GLU A 167 -14.30 17.66 0.82
CA GLU A 167 -15.03 16.96 1.88
C GLU A 167 -16.30 16.22 1.41
N PHE A 168 -16.87 16.62 0.27
CA PHE A 168 -18.03 15.96 -0.34
C PHE A 168 -17.67 14.73 -1.20
N LEU A 169 -16.38 14.40 -1.34
CA LEU A 169 -15.88 13.21 -2.03
C LEU A 169 -15.22 12.22 -1.05
N ARG A 170 -15.28 10.93 -1.41
CA ARG A 170 -14.72 9.82 -0.62
C ARG A 170 -13.18 9.81 -0.58
N TYR A 171 -12.51 10.49 -1.52
CA TYR A 171 -11.05 10.69 -1.51
C TYR A 171 -10.58 11.35 -0.21
N HIS A 172 -11.37 12.29 0.33
CA HIS A 172 -11.07 12.96 1.59
C HIS A 172 -10.91 11.98 2.76
N GLY A 173 -11.78 10.97 2.85
CA GLY A 173 -11.68 9.95 3.90
C GLY A 173 -10.43 9.06 3.76
N MET A 174 -9.95 8.84 2.53
CA MET A 174 -8.70 8.12 2.28
C MET A 174 -7.48 8.98 2.68
N GLN A 175 -7.50 10.28 2.39
CA GLN A 175 -6.49 11.24 2.84
C GLN A 175 -6.42 11.33 4.36
N GLN A 176 -7.57 11.43 5.04
CA GLN A 176 -7.65 11.44 6.50
C GLN A 176 -7.07 10.16 7.12
N PHE A 177 -7.31 9.00 6.50
CA PHE A 177 -6.73 7.75 6.95
C PHE A 177 -5.20 7.74 6.83
N ASP A 178 -4.63 8.21 5.72
CA ASP A 178 -3.18 8.32 5.58
C ASP A 178 -2.60 9.27 6.63
N GLN A 179 -3.20 10.43 6.84
CA GLN A 179 -2.76 11.37 7.88
C GLN A 179 -2.78 10.71 9.27
N ALA A 180 -3.86 9.99 9.60
CA ALA A 180 -3.96 9.27 10.87
C ALA A 180 -2.91 8.16 11.00
N MET A 181 -2.60 7.46 9.90
CA MET A 181 -1.56 6.44 9.84
C MET A 181 -0.17 7.03 10.12
N GLN A 182 0.16 8.18 9.52
CA GLN A 182 1.43 8.88 9.79
C GLN A 182 1.51 9.38 11.24
N HIS A 183 0.44 9.98 11.76
CA HIS A 183 0.39 10.42 13.16
C HIS A 183 0.46 9.26 14.17
N LEU A 184 -0.05 8.07 13.80
CA LEU A 184 0.07 6.87 14.62
C LEU A 184 1.54 6.45 14.73
N GLU A 185 2.28 6.46 13.63
CA GLU A 185 3.72 6.18 13.66
C GLU A 185 4.50 7.26 14.41
N GLU A 186 4.23 8.54 14.19
CA GLU A 186 4.88 9.63 14.94
C GLU A 186 4.68 9.47 16.46
N LYS A 187 3.50 9.02 16.88
CA LYS A 187 3.17 8.84 18.29
C LYS A 187 3.83 7.61 18.92
N TYR A 188 3.90 6.50 18.20
CA TYR A 188 4.31 5.20 18.77
C TYR A 188 5.67 4.69 18.28
N GLY A 189 6.23 5.26 17.21
CA GLY A 189 7.53 4.90 16.62
C GLY A 189 7.65 3.40 16.31
N PHE A 190 6.57 2.77 15.81
CA PHE A 190 6.51 1.33 15.68
C PHE A 190 7.39 0.82 14.54
N MET A 191 7.58 1.57 13.45
CA MET A 191 8.34 1.08 12.28
C MET A 191 9.79 0.76 12.62
N THR A 192 10.42 1.57 13.47
CA THR A 192 11.80 1.36 13.93
C THR A 192 11.91 0.53 15.21
N SER A 193 10.81 -0.04 15.70
CA SER A 193 10.83 -0.89 16.88
C SER A 193 11.48 -2.25 16.60
N ASP A 194 12.34 -2.67 17.53
CA ASP A 194 12.94 -4.00 17.55
C ASP A 194 11.90 -5.11 17.75
N HIS A 195 10.78 -4.80 18.40
CA HIS A 195 9.71 -5.76 18.63
C HIS A 195 8.82 -5.88 17.39
N GLN A 196 8.87 -7.06 16.76
CA GLN A 196 7.96 -7.46 15.69
C GLN A 196 7.61 -8.93 15.87
N TYR A 197 6.33 -9.26 15.98
CA TYR A 197 5.88 -10.65 16.15
C TYR A 197 4.55 -10.91 15.45
N VAL A 198 4.53 -11.82 14.48
CA VAL A 198 3.30 -12.22 13.80
C VAL A 198 2.68 -13.39 14.54
N SER A 199 1.61 -13.13 15.29
CA SER A 199 0.93 -14.14 16.10
C SER A 199 -0.10 -14.95 15.32
N ARG A 200 -0.61 -14.41 14.20
CA ARG A 200 -1.59 -15.11 13.35
C ARG A 200 -1.49 -14.73 11.87
N LYS A 201 -1.63 -15.75 11.01
CA LYS A 201 -1.81 -15.66 9.55
C LYS A 201 -2.80 -16.76 9.14
N HIS A 202 -4.08 -16.53 9.41
CA HIS A 202 -5.12 -17.55 9.30
C HIS A 202 -5.72 -17.54 7.89
N GLU A 203 -5.56 -18.63 7.15
CA GLU A 203 -5.94 -18.68 5.73
C GLU A 203 -7.45 -18.74 5.50
N GLU A 204 -8.19 -19.51 6.30
CA GLU A 204 -9.65 -19.63 6.13
C GLU A 204 -10.35 -18.35 6.58
N ASP A 205 -10.10 -17.91 7.83
CA ASP A 205 -10.61 -16.63 8.32
C ASP A 205 -10.11 -15.39 7.56
N LYS A 206 -9.02 -15.52 6.77
CA LYS A 206 -8.32 -14.39 6.14
C LYS A 206 -7.90 -13.31 7.15
N VAL A 207 -7.46 -13.73 8.33
CA VAL A 207 -7.06 -12.82 9.42
C VAL A 207 -5.54 -12.82 9.61
N ILE A 208 -4.94 -11.62 9.65
CA ILE A 208 -3.55 -11.40 10.04
C ILE A 208 -3.51 -10.62 11.35
N VAL A 209 -2.74 -11.12 12.32
CA VAL A 209 -2.47 -10.45 13.59
C VAL A 209 -0.98 -10.39 13.82
N PHE A 210 -0.48 -9.20 14.15
CA PHE A 210 0.90 -9.02 14.57
C PHE A 210 1.06 -7.90 15.57
N GLU A 211 2.19 -7.93 16.27
CA GLU A 211 2.65 -6.90 17.18
C GLU A 211 3.82 -6.18 16.53
N LYS A 212 3.85 -4.84 16.63
CA LYS A 212 4.97 -4.01 16.22
C LYS A 212 5.09 -2.86 17.21
N GLY A 213 6.22 -2.78 17.92
CA GLY A 213 6.34 -1.90 19.08
C GLY A 213 5.32 -2.24 20.17
N ASP A 214 4.63 -1.21 20.68
CA ASP A 214 3.59 -1.37 21.72
C ASP A 214 2.18 -1.56 21.16
N LEU A 215 2.05 -1.74 19.84
CA LEU A 215 0.76 -1.87 19.16
C LEU A 215 0.49 -3.31 18.72
N VAL A 216 -0.79 -3.69 18.83
CA VAL A 216 -1.33 -4.93 18.27
C VAL A 216 -2.15 -4.55 17.03
N PHE A 217 -1.80 -5.11 15.89
CA PHE A 217 -2.48 -4.91 14.62
C PHE A 217 -3.34 -6.12 14.28
N VAL A 218 -4.57 -5.86 13.82
CA VAL A 218 -5.53 -6.89 13.42
C VAL A 218 -6.11 -6.52 12.07
N PHE A 219 -5.93 -7.39 11.09
CA PHE A 219 -6.46 -7.23 9.74
C PHE A 219 -7.40 -8.38 9.43
N ASN A 220 -8.63 -8.08 9.01
CA ASN A 220 -9.57 -9.03 8.45
C ASN A 220 -9.69 -8.78 6.93
N PHE A 221 -9.05 -9.63 6.13
CA PHE A 221 -9.11 -9.62 4.66
C PHE A 221 -10.24 -10.49 4.11
N HIS A 222 -11.11 -11.05 4.95
CA HIS A 222 -12.24 -11.83 4.45
C HIS A 222 -13.20 -10.94 3.68
N TRP A 223 -13.62 -11.38 2.50
CA TRP A 223 -14.49 -10.64 1.58
C TRP A 223 -15.95 -10.51 2.05
N SER A 224 -16.32 -11.09 3.20
CA SER A 224 -17.74 -11.17 3.63
C SER A 224 -17.93 -11.48 5.11
N SER A 225 -17.04 -12.28 5.71
CA SER A 225 -17.18 -12.70 7.11
C SER A 225 -16.74 -11.61 8.08
N SER A 226 -17.55 -11.42 9.12
CA SER A 226 -17.22 -10.64 10.32
C SER A 226 -17.15 -11.58 11.51
N TYR A 227 -16.21 -11.31 12.43
CA TYR A 227 -15.94 -12.18 13.57
C TYR A 227 -16.27 -11.49 14.89
N PHE A 228 -17.01 -12.19 15.75
CA PHE A 228 -17.30 -11.80 17.13
C PHE A 228 -16.48 -12.65 18.08
N ASP A 229 -16.09 -12.09 19.22
CA ASP A 229 -15.27 -12.76 20.25
C ASP A 229 -13.97 -13.40 19.70
N TYR A 230 -13.40 -12.80 18.64
CA TYR A 230 -12.18 -13.29 18.02
C TYR A 230 -10.98 -13.11 18.96
N ARG A 231 -10.35 -14.22 19.33
CA ARG A 231 -9.23 -14.19 20.28
C ARG A 231 -7.94 -13.71 19.60
N VAL A 232 -7.40 -12.60 20.10
CA VAL A 232 -6.15 -11.98 19.66
C VAL A 232 -5.10 -12.19 20.74
N GLY A 233 -3.96 -12.79 20.37
CA GLY A 233 -2.82 -12.94 21.27
C GLY A 233 -2.04 -11.63 21.37
N CYS A 234 -1.57 -11.30 22.58
CA CYS A 234 -0.74 -10.13 22.86
C CYS A 234 0.34 -10.46 23.90
N LEU A 235 1.47 -9.77 23.84
CA LEU A 235 2.62 -9.96 24.71
C LEU A 235 2.35 -9.44 26.13
N LYS A 236 1.80 -8.22 26.25
CA LYS A 236 1.58 -7.55 27.53
C LYS A 236 0.13 -7.78 28.01
N PRO A 237 -0.09 -8.29 29.23
CA PRO A 237 -1.44 -8.33 29.80
C PRO A 237 -1.91 -6.89 30.11
N GLY A 238 -3.21 -6.65 30.03
CA GLY A 238 -3.77 -5.35 30.38
C GLY A 238 -5.02 -5.01 29.60
N LYS A 239 -5.39 -3.74 29.64
CA LYS A 239 -6.55 -3.20 28.93
C LYS A 239 -6.08 -2.55 27.63
N TYR A 240 -6.55 -3.08 26.51
CA TYR A 240 -6.34 -2.51 25.18
C TYR A 240 -7.50 -1.56 24.82
N LYS A 241 -7.23 -0.57 23.96
CA LYS A 241 -8.21 0.39 23.45
C LYS A 241 -8.13 0.45 21.93
#